data_AF-G5JEH4-F1
#
_entry.id   AF-G5JEH4-F1
#
_cell.length_a   1.000
_cell.length_b   1.000
_cell.length_c   1.000
_cell.angle_alpha   90.00
_cell.angle_beta   90.00
_cell.angle_gamma   90.00
#
_symmetry.space_group_name_H-M   'P 1'
#
loop_
_entity.id
_entity.type
_entity.pdbx_description
1 polymer ?
#
loop_
_entity_poly.entity_id
_entity_poly.type
_entity_poly.pdbx_seq_one_letter_code
_entity_poly.pdbx_strand_id
1 'polypeptide(L)'
;MSVKSERYKKLFDNYINQMFARKLYTQNYPSEQAQPWLIWLAQRMVQNSQSTFLIEQMQPSFFQTKPQQLRFRLESGIITGLIVVLIYVMIYMLVDLLFVELYGMFGDVLPYLLMGGFLFGVVGNIDTIETLKWSWKKARSSSIVGLIVGPVIHSISLLIDVVFYDIGSLYDLHTYITENLLIGGLLSSTSFGLFFGLIGGLRGPKIQEKEKLYPNNGIWKSARNTMFLGLASGLIIILVYILGELQSVGLEATFINITTRTSEPLSSMLIGILIGGLIGGGSACLKHFALRRLLHGMGYLPWNYAKFLDYATERLFMQKVGGGYIFIHRMLMEHFANMKLD
;
A
#
# COMPACT_ATOMS: atom_id res chain seq x y z
N MET A 1 44.65 4.74 -14.44
CA MET A 1 44.40 5.00 -13.00
C MET A 1 45.57 5.80 -12.47
N SER A 2 45.35 6.92 -11.77
CA SER A 2 46.46 7.72 -11.21
C SER A 2 46.99 7.07 -9.92
N VAL A 3 48.28 7.21 -9.62
CA VAL A 3 48.91 6.69 -8.38
C VAL A 3 48.15 7.11 -7.11
N LYS A 4 47.52 8.29 -7.14
CA LYS A 4 46.67 8.81 -6.06
C LYS A 4 45.44 7.94 -5.81
N SER A 5 44.81 7.41 -6.88
CA SER A 5 43.62 6.55 -6.78
C SER A 5 43.90 5.19 -6.14
N GLU A 6 45.07 4.58 -6.40
CA GLU A 6 45.47 3.32 -5.78
C GLU A 6 45.76 3.47 -4.29
N ARG A 7 46.40 4.58 -3.89
CA ARG A 7 46.66 4.89 -2.48
C ARG A 7 45.36 5.08 -1.68
N TYR A 8 44.36 5.75 -2.24
CA TYR A 8 43.05 5.89 -1.60
C TYR A 8 42.33 4.55 -1.47
N LYS A 9 42.35 3.73 -2.53
CA LYS A 9 41.74 2.40 -2.52
C LYS A 9 42.31 1.55 -1.37
N LYS A 10 43.64 1.46 -1.28
CA LYS A 10 44.34 0.73 -0.22
C LYS A 10 44.03 1.27 1.19
N LEU A 11 43.89 2.59 1.33
CA LEU A 11 43.55 3.21 2.61
C LEU A 11 42.13 2.82 3.06
N PHE A 12 41.15 2.87 2.16
CA PHE A 12 39.78 2.47 2.49
C PHE A 12 39.65 0.96 2.71
N ASP A 13 40.34 0.13 1.95
CA ASP A 13 40.35 -1.33 2.17
C ASP A 13 40.92 -1.68 3.56
N ASN A 14 42.03 -1.04 3.95
CA ASN A 14 42.59 -1.20 5.29
C ASN A 14 41.63 -0.70 6.38
N TYR A 15 40.99 0.45 6.16
CA TYR A 15 39.98 0.98 7.09
C TYR A 15 38.82 0.01 7.27
N ILE A 16 38.28 -0.55 6.18
CA ILE A 16 37.17 -1.52 6.20
C ILE A 16 37.55 -2.77 7.01
N ASN A 17 38.73 -3.33 6.75
CA ASN A 17 39.23 -4.51 7.47
C ASN A 17 39.37 -4.23 8.97
N GLN A 18 39.92 -3.07 9.36
CA GLN A 18 40.04 -2.69 10.77
C GLN A 18 38.67 -2.50 11.44
N MET A 19 37.72 -1.86 10.75
CA MET A 19 36.38 -1.65 11.30
C MET A 19 35.61 -2.96 11.49
N PHE A 20 35.76 -3.94 10.59
CA PHE A 20 35.21 -5.29 10.77
C PHE A 20 35.94 -6.13 11.82
N ALA A 21 37.24 -5.92 12.05
CA ALA A 21 38.00 -6.60 13.09
C ALA A 21 37.71 -6.04 14.51
N ARG A 22 37.14 -4.83 14.61
CA ARG A 22 36.80 -4.20 15.89
C ARG A 22 35.88 -5.09 16.73
N LYS A 23 36.13 -5.23 18.03
CA LYS A 23 35.26 -5.99 18.93
C LYS A 23 34.05 -5.13 19.32
N LEU A 24 32.84 -5.63 19.05
CA LEU A 24 31.58 -5.04 19.51
C LEU A 24 30.94 -5.95 20.55
N TYR A 25 30.17 -5.36 21.48
CA TYR A 25 29.45 -6.07 22.54
C TYR A 25 28.05 -6.54 22.10
N THR A 26 27.54 -6.00 21.00
CA THR A 26 26.22 -6.21 20.40
C THR A 26 26.24 -7.33 19.35
N GLN A 27 25.07 -7.86 18.98
CA GLN A 27 24.93 -8.98 18.03
C GLN A 27 25.79 -8.79 16.76
N ASN A 28 26.56 -9.83 16.42
CA ASN A 28 27.50 -9.79 15.30
C ASN A 28 26.85 -10.26 13.99
N TYR A 29 26.87 -9.40 12.97
CA TYR A 29 26.78 -9.82 11.58
C TYR A 29 28.20 -10.16 11.08
N PRO A 30 28.45 -11.37 10.56
CA PRO A 30 29.73 -11.72 9.95
C PRO A 30 30.09 -10.73 8.83
N SER A 31 31.38 -10.40 8.68
CA SER A 31 31.85 -9.51 7.61
C SER A 31 31.46 -10.01 6.22
N GLU A 32 31.49 -11.33 6.02
CA GLU A 32 31.08 -12.01 4.78
C GLU A 32 29.62 -11.73 4.39
N GLN A 33 28.74 -11.47 5.36
CA GLN A 33 27.34 -11.11 5.10
C GLN A 33 27.15 -9.59 5.08
N ALA A 34 27.79 -8.88 6.00
CA ALA A 34 27.63 -7.44 6.17
C ALA A 34 28.23 -6.63 5.02
N GLN A 35 29.39 -7.04 4.49
CA GLN A 35 30.08 -6.31 3.44
C GLN A 35 29.27 -6.28 2.13
N PRO A 36 28.73 -7.40 1.60
CA PRO A 36 27.84 -7.36 0.44
C PRO A 36 26.64 -6.41 0.63
N TRP A 37 26.01 -6.40 1.81
CA TRP A 37 24.90 -5.48 2.08
C TRP A 37 25.32 -4.00 2.09
N LEU A 38 26.50 -3.67 2.62
CA LEU A 38 27.06 -2.32 2.56
C LEU A 38 27.41 -1.91 1.13
N ILE A 39 28.02 -2.81 0.35
CA ILE A 39 28.33 -2.58 -1.07
C ILE A 39 27.03 -2.30 -1.83
N TRP A 40 26.03 -3.17 -1.69
CA TRP A 40 24.74 -2.98 -2.36
C TRP A 40 24.07 -1.67 -1.97
N LEU A 41 24.04 -1.35 -0.68
CA LEU A 41 23.48 -0.08 -0.20
C LEU A 41 24.21 1.12 -0.81
N ALA A 42 25.55 1.12 -0.76
CA ALA A 42 26.37 2.20 -1.30
C ALA A 42 26.13 2.39 -2.81
N GLN A 43 26.07 1.30 -3.58
CA GLN A 43 25.74 1.36 -5.00
C GLN A 43 24.37 2.01 -5.24
N ARG A 44 23.35 1.68 -4.43
CA ARG A 44 22.01 2.30 -4.55
C ARG A 44 21.98 3.76 -4.17
N MET A 45 22.69 4.14 -3.12
CA MET A 45 22.77 5.54 -2.70
C MET A 45 23.49 6.39 -3.76
N VAL A 46 24.58 5.89 -4.35
CA VAL A 46 25.30 6.57 -5.43
C VAL A 46 24.43 6.68 -6.70
N GLN A 47 23.80 5.58 -7.14
CA GLN A 47 22.94 5.58 -8.33
C GLN A 47 21.76 6.55 -8.23
N ASN A 48 21.16 6.65 -7.05
CA ASN A 48 20.01 7.53 -6.81
C ASN A 48 20.41 8.94 -6.30
N SER A 49 21.70 9.26 -6.25
CA SER A 49 22.23 10.53 -5.71
C SER A 49 21.73 10.86 -4.30
N GLN A 50 21.58 9.84 -3.45
CA GLN A 50 21.10 9.97 -2.07
C GLN A 50 22.27 10.14 -1.12
N SER A 51 22.25 11.21 -0.32
CA SER A 51 23.20 11.40 0.80
C SER A 51 22.70 10.75 2.09
N THR A 52 21.37 10.69 2.27
CA THR A 52 20.69 10.08 3.42
C THR A 52 19.83 8.93 2.96
N PHE A 53 20.03 7.77 3.59
CA PHE A 53 19.25 6.58 3.35
C PHE A 53 18.12 6.45 4.36
N LEU A 54 16.88 6.53 3.87
CA LEU A 54 15.68 6.25 4.63
C LEU A 54 15.12 4.90 4.18
N ILE A 55 14.99 3.96 5.12
CA ILE A 55 14.52 2.60 4.82
C ILE A 55 13.15 2.63 4.13
N GLU A 56 12.27 3.53 4.52
CA GLU A 56 10.92 3.71 3.95
C GLU A 56 10.86 4.38 2.57
N GLN A 57 11.98 4.92 2.09
CA GLN A 57 12.08 5.48 0.74
C GLN A 57 12.61 4.46 -0.27
N MET A 58 12.84 3.20 0.12
CA MET A 58 13.15 2.15 -0.85
C MET A 58 12.01 2.05 -1.87
N GLN A 59 12.37 2.05 -3.16
CA GLN A 59 11.43 2.02 -4.26
C GLN A 59 11.67 0.80 -5.16
N PRO A 60 10.69 0.40 -5.99
CA PRO A 60 10.86 -0.68 -6.97
C PRO A 60 11.99 -0.43 -7.97
N SER A 61 12.41 0.84 -8.16
CA SER A 61 13.58 1.19 -8.96
C SER A 61 14.91 0.64 -8.42
N PHE A 62 14.93 0.14 -7.18
CA PHE A 62 16.11 -0.51 -6.59
C PHE A 62 16.41 -1.88 -7.24
N PHE A 63 15.48 -2.45 -8.00
CA PHE A 63 15.75 -3.60 -8.86
C PHE A 63 16.40 -3.14 -10.17
N GLN A 64 17.51 -3.79 -10.57
CA GLN A 64 18.30 -3.37 -11.75
C GLN A 64 17.59 -3.67 -13.07
N THR A 65 16.82 -4.76 -13.11
CA THR A 65 16.29 -5.30 -14.35
C THR A 65 14.76 -5.17 -14.41
N LYS A 66 14.23 -4.92 -15.60
CA LYS A 66 12.76 -4.88 -15.83
C LYS A 66 12.06 -6.17 -15.37
N PRO A 67 12.62 -7.39 -15.59
CA PRO A 67 12.04 -8.62 -15.06
C PRO A 67 11.93 -8.65 -13.53
N GLN A 68 12.94 -8.13 -12.80
CA GLN A 68 12.86 -8.04 -11.33
C GLN A 68 11.79 -7.05 -10.88
N GLN A 69 11.64 -5.92 -11.56
CA GLN A 69 10.59 -4.94 -11.28
C GLN A 69 9.19 -5.50 -11.57
N LEU A 70 9.04 -6.26 -12.65
CA LEU A 70 7.79 -6.95 -12.98
C LEU A 70 7.47 -8.02 -11.94
N ARG A 71 8.45 -8.84 -11.56
CA ARG A 71 8.32 -9.85 -10.50
C ARG A 71 7.84 -9.21 -9.20
N PHE A 72 8.47 -8.10 -8.79
CA PHE A 72 8.03 -7.32 -7.63
C PHE A 72 6.56 -6.88 -7.75
N ARG A 73 6.16 -6.30 -8.88
CA ARG A 73 4.79 -5.81 -9.08
C ARG A 73 3.76 -6.93 -8.98
N LEU A 74 4.03 -8.07 -9.62
CA LEU A 74 3.17 -9.25 -9.57
C LEU A 74 3.08 -9.82 -8.16
N GLU A 75 4.22 -10.00 -7.48
CA GLU A 75 4.25 -10.49 -6.10
C GLU A 75 3.51 -9.53 -5.15
N SER A 76 3.67 -8.22 -5.31
CA SER A 76 2.95 -7.22 -4.53
C SER A 76 1.44 -7.25 -4.81
N GLY A 77 1.04 -7.43 -6.08
CA GLY A 77 -0.34 -7.64 -6.49
C GLY A 77 -0.96 -8.84 -5.79
N ILE A 78 -0.32 -10.01 -5.90
CA ILE A 78 -0.79 -11.25 -5.28
C ILE A 78 -0.90 -11.10 -3.77
N ILE A 79 0.12 -10.57 -3.10
CA ILE A 79 0.10 -10.34 -1.64
C ILE A 79 -1.09 -9.43 -1.27
N THR A 80 -1.28 -8.33 -1.99
CA THR A 80 -2.33 -7.37 -1.69
C THR A 80 -3.72 -7.98 -1.91
N GLY A 81 -3.94 -8.64 -3.05
CA GLY A 81 -5.20 -9.32 -3.36
C GLY A 81 -5.55 -10.40 -2.35
N LEU A 82 -4.60 -11.28 -2.01
CA LEU A 82 -4.82 -12.34 -1.03
C LEU A 82 -5.08 -11.80 0.37
N ILE A 83 -4.38 -10.76 0.81
CA ILE A 83 -4.61 -10.16 2.13
C ILE A 83 -6.00 -9.51 2.19
N VAL A 84 -6.40 -8.79 1.15
CA VAL A 84 -7.73 -8.15 1.07
C VAL A 84 -8.84 -9.20 1.15
N VAL A 85 -8.72 -10.26 0.33
CA VAL A 85 -9.67 -11.37 0.31
C VAL A 85 -9.70 -12.09 1.65
N LEU A 86 -8.54 -12.39 2.23
CA LEU A 86 -8.44 -13.08 3.52
C LEU A 86 -9.10 -12.26 4.64
N ILE A 87 -8.82 -10.96 4.71
CA ILE A 87 -9.44 -10.08 5.71
C ILE A 87 -10.96 -10.05 5.52
N TYR A 88 -11.42 -9.90 4.27
CA TYR A 88 -12.86 -9.91 3.97
C TYR A 88 -13.52 -11.20 4.41
N VAL A 89 -13.00 -12.36 3.97
CA VAL A 89 -13.54 -13.68 4.31
C VAL A 89 -13.49 -13.91 5.81
N MET A 90 -12.40 -13.57 6.50
CA MET A 90 -12.31 -13.78 7.96
C MET A 90 -13.34 -12.95 8.73
N ILE A 91 -13.52 -11.68 8.37
CA ILE A 91 -14.50 -10.82 9.06
C ILE A 91 -15.92 -11.23 8.70
N TYR A 92 -16.17 -11.53 7.43
CA TYR A 92 -17.47 -11.99 6.98
C TYR A 92 -17.86 -13.30 7.67
N MET A 93 -16.97 -14.31 7.70
CA MET A 93 -17.20 -15.58 8.38
C MET A 93 -17.44 -15.43 9.88
N LEU A 94 -16.73 -14.50 10.54
CA LEU A 94 -16.95 -14.22 11.97
C LEU A 94 -18.36 -13.69 12.23
N VAL A 95 -18.90 -12.89 11.29
CA VAL A 95 -20.22 -12.29 11.44
C VAL A 95 -21.32 -13.22 10.93
N ASP A 96 -21.11 -13.94 9.84
CA ASP A 96 -22.08 -14.90 9.29
C ASP A 96 -22.28 -16.12 10.20
N LEU A 97 -21.28 -16.50 11.00
CA LEU A 97 -21.44 -17.44 12.12
C LEU A 97 -22.56 -17.02 13.10
N LEU A 98 -22.88 -15.72 13.17
CA LEU A 98 -23.96 -15.17 14.00
C LEU A 98 -25.31 -15.11 13.28
N PHE A 99 -25.35 -15.23 11.93
CA PHE A 99 -26.52 -14.87 11.13
C PHE A 99 -27.00 -15.90 10.09
N VAL A 100 -26.27 -17.00 9.86
CA VAL A 100 -26.74 -18.22 9.14
C VAL A 100 -27.13 -17.99 7.66
N GLU A 101 -26.33 -17.27 6.86
CA GLU A 101 -26.55 -17.20 5.40
C GLU A 101 -25.24 -17.23 4.57
N LEU A 102 -24.82 -18.44 4.18
CA LEU A 102 -23.56 -18.66 3.46
C LEU A 102 -23.63 -18.45 1.93
N TYR A 103 -24.82 -18.25 1.35
CA TYR A 103 -25.06 -18.59 -0.06
C TYR A 103 -24.69 -17.50 -1.10
N GLY A 104 -24.38 -16.26 -0.67
CA GLY A 104 -24.00 -15.16 -1.59
C GLY A 104 -22.51 -14.75 -1.57
N MET A 105 -21.72 -15.29 -0.64
CA MET A 105 -20.38 -14.75 -0.30
C MET A 105 -19.31 -14.97 -1.39
N PHE A 106 -19.35 -16.10 -2.10
CA PHE A 106 -18.24 -16.55 -2.95
C PHE A 106 -18.37 -16.18 -4.43
N GLY A 107 -19.60 -16.00 -4.93
CA GLY A 107 -19.87 -15.81 -6.36
C GLY A 107 -19.46 -14.41 -6.84
N ASP A 108 -19.96 -13.39 -6.15
CA ASP A 108 -19.94 -12.03 -6.72
C ASP A 108 -18.80 -11.17 -6.18
N VAL A 109 -18.59 -11.11 -4.86
CA VAL A 109 -17.67 -10.12 -4.26
C VAL A 109 -16.18 -10.52 -4.35
N LEU A 110 -15.89 -11.82 -4.17
CA LEU A 110 -14.52 -12.32 -4.05
C LEU A 110 -13.64 -12.03 -5.29
N PRO A 111 -14.13 -12.26 -6.54
CA PRO A 111 -13.36 -11.95 -7.73
C PRO A 111 -13.03 -10.46 -7.85
N TYR A 112 -13.96 -9.57 -7.53
CA TYR A 112 -13.73 -8.12 -7.58
C TYR A 112 -12.73 -7.66 -6.52
N LEU A 113 -12.81 -8.20 -5.29
CA LEU A 113 -11.85 -7.89 -4.24
C LEU A 113 -10.44 -8.39 -4.57
N LEU A 114 -10.34 -9.60 -5.13
CA LEU A 114 -9.07 -10.16 -5.56
C LEU A 114 -8.47 -9.31 -6.69
N MET A 115 -9.26 -8.98 -7.71
CA MET A 115 -8.85 -8.15 -8.84
C MET A 115 -8.45 -6.74 -8.39
N GLY A 116 -9.30 -6.07 -7.59
CA GLY A 116 -9.04 -4.74 -7.06
C GLY A 116 -7.78 -4.71 -6.21
N GLY A 117 -7.65 -5.64 -5.25
CA GLY A 117 -6.45 -5.77 -4.42
C GLY A 117 -5.19 -6.04 -5.26
N PHE A 118 -5.29 -6.90 -6.27
CA PHE A 118 -4.19 -7.15 -7.21
C PHE A 118 -3.76 -5.87 -7.93
N LEU A 119 -4.71 -5.11 -8.49
CA LEU A 119 -4.44 -3.84 -9.17
C LEU A 119 -3.77 -2.82 -8.23
N PHE A 120 -4.24 -2.69 -6.99
CA PHE A 120 -3.62 -1.82 -5.98
C PHE A 120 -2.16 -2.20 -5.68
N GLY A 121 -1.84 -3.50 -5.70
CA GLY A 121 -0.48 -3.98 -5.48
C GLY A 121 0.45 -3.80 -6.70
N VAL A 122 -0.08 -3.90 -7.92
CA VAL A 122 0.71 -3.81 -9.18
C VAL A 122 0.99 -2.36 -9.61
N VAL A 123 0.02 -1.46 -9.40
CA VAL A 123 0.01 -0.11 -9.98
C VAL A 123 0.65 0.91 -9.05
N GLY A 124 1.54 1.75 -9.59
CA GLY A 124 2.12 2.89 -8.87
C GLY A 124 3.28 2.56 -7.93
N ASN A 125 3.97 3.60 -7.48
CA ASN A 125 5.13 3.50 -6.60
C ASN A 125 4.73 3.33 -5.13
N ILE A 126 5.72 3.25 -4.24
CA ILE A 126 5.52 3.17 -2.80
C ILE A 126 5.41 4.59 -2.26
N ASP A 127 4.17 5.07 -2.12
CA ASP A 127 3.86 6.41 -1.62
C ASP A 127 3.16 6.34 -0.27
N THR A 128 3.90 6.63 0.80
CA THR A 128 3.37 6.67 2.18
C THR A 128 2.39 7.82 2.38
N ILE A 129 1.35 7.56 3.18
CA ILE A 129 0.41 8.58 3.65
C ILE A 129 0.73 8.85 5.12
N GLU A 130 1.56 9.85 5.35
CA GLU A 130 2.17 10.08 6.67
C GLU A 130 1.39 11.10 7.52
N THR A 131 0.64 12.01 6.89
CA THR A 131 -0.17 13.01 7.58
C THR A 131 -1.58 13.08 6.99
N LEU A 132 -2.54 13.32 7.88
CA LEU A 132 -3.92 13.60 7.51
C LEU A 132 -4.18 15.09 7.72
N LYS A 133 -4.30 15.84 6.63
CA LYS A 133 -4.64 17.26 6.65
C LYS A 133 -5.62 17.54 5.54
N TRP A 134 -6.72 18.20 5.90
CA TRP A 134 -7.76 18.55 4.94
C TRP A 134 -7.26 19.56 3.91
N SER A 135 -7.54 19.28 2.63
CA SER A 135 -7.26 20.16 1.51
C SER A 135 -8.45 20.22 0.58
N TRP A 136 -9.15 21.35 0.57
CA TRP A 136 -10.28 21.60 -0.33
C TRP A 136 -9.92 21.45 -1.80
N LYS A 137 -8.71 21.86 -2.19
CA LYS A 137 -8.22 21.72 -3.57
C LYS A 137 -8.15 20.24 -3.97
N LYS A 138 -7.56 19.40 -3.12
CA LYS A 138 -7.46 17.95 -3.38
C LYS A 138 -8.83 17.28 -3.30
N ALA A 139 -9.65 17.66 -2.33
CA ALA A 139 -11.01 17.16 -2.18
C ALA A 139 -11.81 17.40 -3.47
N ARG A 140 -11.79 18.63 -4.00
CA ARG A 140 -12.47 18.96 -5.25
C ARG A 140 -11.92 18.16 -6.43
N SER A 141 -10.60 18.07 -6.60
CA SER A 141 -10.02 17.32 -7.72
C SER A 141 -10.35 15.83 -7.65
N SER A 142 -10.31 15.23 -6.47
CA SER A 142 -10.64 13.81 -6.29
C SER A 142 -12.14 13.56 -6.39
N SER A 143 -12.97 14.50 -5.94
CA SER A 143 -14.42 14.42 -6.09
C SER A 143 -14.85 14.42 -7.56
N ILE A 144 -14.22 15.25 -8.41
CA ILE A 144 -14.46 15.23 -9.86
C ILE A 144 -14.15 13.86 -10.47
N VAL A 145 -13.05 13.22 -10.03
CA VAL A 145 -12.73 11.85 -10.48
C VAL A 145 -13.83 10.87 -10.06
N GLY A 146 -14.30 10.95 -8.81
CA GLY A 146 -15.40 10.12 -8.32
C GLY A 146 -16.71 10.32 -9.09
N LEU A 147 -17.06 11.58 -9.40
CA LEU A 147 -18.27 11.91 -10.17
C LEU A 147 -18.26 11.30 -11.58
N ILE A 148 -17.08 11.14 -12.19
CA ILE A 148 -16.90 10.54 -13.53
C ILE A 148 -16.84 9.01 -13.44
N VAL A 149 -16.11 8.47 -12.45
CA VAL A 149 -15.88 7.03 -12.31
C VAL A 149 -17.14 6.31 -11.81
N GLY A 150 -17.93 6.96 -10.95
CA GLY A 150 -19.16 6.38 -10.38
C GLY A 150 -20.14 5.87 -11.46
N PRO A 151 -20.58 6.70 -12.42
CA PRO A 151 -21.49 6.27 -13.48
C PRO A 151 -20.91 5.17 -14.37
N VAL A 152 -19.59 5.19 -14.61
CA VAL A 152 -18.93 4.16 -15.43
C VAL A 152 -18.96 2.81 -14.72
N ILE A 153 -18.64 2.77 -13.43
CA ILE A 153 -18.72 1.54 -12.62
C ILE A 153 -20.17 1.05 -12.55
N HIS A 154 -21.11 1.96 -12.33
CA HIS A 154 -22.54 1.63 -12.30
C HIS A 154 -23.04 1.06 -13.64
N SER A 155 -22.65 1.66 -14.76
CA SER A 155 -23.02 1.16 -16.10
C SER A 155 -22.46 -0.23 -16.35
N ILE A 156 -21.23 -0.51 -15.91
CA ILE A 156 -20.63 -1.85 -16.03
C ILE A 156 -21.39 -2.85 -15.15
N SER A 157 -21.73 -2.48 -13.92
CA SER A 157 -22.54 -3.33 -13.03
C SER A 157 -23.90 -3.64 -13.65
N LEU A 158 -24.60 -2.62 -14.14
CA LEU A 158 -25.90 -2.77 -14.79
C LEU A 158 -25.82 -3.67 -16.03
N LEU A 159 -24.75 -3.58 -16.82
CA LEU A 159 -24.54 -4.48 -17.96
C LEU A 159 -24.39 -5.94 -17.52
N ILE A 160 -23.70 -6.20 -16.42
CA ILE A 160 -23.57 -7.53 -15.85
C ILE A 160 -24.94 -8.02 -15.38
N ASP A 161 -25.67 -7.19 -14.63
CA ASP A 161 -27.01 -7.53 -14.13
C ASP A 161 -28.00 -7.84 -15.27
N VAL A 162 -27.94 -7.08 -16.38
CA VAL A 162 -28.75 -7.31 -17.59
C VAL A 162 -28.39 -8.64 -18.26
N VAL A 163 -27.11 -9.04 -18.28
CA VAL A 163 -26.68 -10.33 -18.87
C VAL A 163 -27.24 -11.51 -18.07
N PHE A 164 -27.38 -11.35 -16.75
CA PHE A 164 -27.92 -12.37 -15.85
C PHE A 164 -29.40 -12.17 -15.53
N TYR A 165 -30.07 -11.25 -16.22
CA TYR A 165 -31.47 -10.93 -15.98
C TYR A 165 -32.37 -12.12 -16.35
N ASP A 166 -33.16 -12.59 -15.38
CA ASP A 166 -34.06 -13.73 -15.58
C ASP A 166 -35.17 -13.38 -16.58
N ILE A 167 -35.24 -14.16 -17.66
CA ILE A 167 -36.24 -14.05 -18.73
C ILE A 167 -37.67 -14.30 -18.17
N GLY A 168 -37.81 -14.95 -17.01
CA GLY A 168 -39.07 -15.16 -16.30
C GLY A 168 -39.51 -14.01 -15.37
N SER A 169 -38.75 -12.93 -15.27
CA SER A 169 -39.07 -11.79 -14.41
C SER A 169 -40.39 -11.12 -14.81
N LEU A 170 -41.25 -10.81 -13.83
CA LEU A 170 -42.46 -9.99 -14.02
C LEU A 170 -42.14 -8.53 -14.32
N TYR A 171 -40.89 -8.11 -14.13
CA TYR A 171 -40.42 -6.77 -14.40
C TYR A 171 -39.91 -6.68 -15.84
N ASP A 172 -40.44 -5.73 -16.61
CA ASP A 172 -40.04 -5.55 -18.00
C ASP A 172 -38.58 -5.07 -18.09
N LEU A 173 -37.77 -5.71 -18.94
CA LEU A 173 -36.33 -5.44 -19.06
C LEU A 173 -36.06 -3.98 -19.46
N HIS A 174 -36.88 -3.40 -20.33
CA HIS A 174 -36.72 -2.00 -20.72
C HIS A 174 -36.99 -1.06 -19.54
N THR A 175 -38.01 -1.35 -18.73
CA THR A 175 -38.33 -0.62 -17.49
C THR A 175 -37.19 -0.75 -16.47
N TYR A 176 -36.65 -1.96 -16.27
CA TYR A 176 -35.48 -2.19 -15.42
C TYR A 176 -34.27 -1.34 -15.82
N ILE A 177 -33.90 -1.35 -17.10
CA ILE A 177 -32.73 -0.60 -17.59
C ILE A 177 -32.94 0.90 -17.42
N THR A 178 -34.12 1.42 -17.80
CA THR A 178 -34.37 2.86 -17.81
C THR A 178 -34.33 3.48 -16.41
N GLU A 179 -34.93 2.80 -15.42
CA GLU A 179 -34.94 3.28 -14.04
C GLU A 179 -33.55 3.20 -13.38
N ASN A 180 -32.85 2.06 -13.56
CA ASN A 180 -31.55 1.85 -12.93
C ASN A 180 -30.43 2.67 -13.59
N LEU A 181 -30.51 2.97 -14.88
CA LEU A 181 -29.47 3.73 -15.57
C LEU A 181 -29.39 5.17 -15.07
N LEU A 182 -30.52 5.88 -15.01
CA LEU A 182 -30.56 7.30 -14.62
C LEU A 182 -30.39 7.48 -13.12
N ILE A 183 -31.22 6.79 -12.31
CA ILE A 183 -31.22 6.96 -10.86
C ILE A 183 -29.93 6.37 -10.27
N GLY A 184 -29.57 5.15 -10.66
CA GLY A 184 -28.36 4.49 -10.20
C GLY A 184 -27.08 5.20 -10.68
N GLY A 185 -27.09 5.76 -11.90
CA GLY A 185 -25.99 6.59 -12.40
C GLY A 185 -25.76 7.86 -11.56
N LEU A 186 -26.83 8.56 -11.18
CA LEU A 186 -26.74 9.76 -10.34
C LEU A 186 -26.33 9.45 -8.89
N LEU A 187 -26.88 8.38 -8.30
CA LEU A 187 -26.53 7.93 -6.96
C LEU A 187 -25.09 7.45 -6.87
N SER A 188 -24.65 6.64 -7.83
CA SER A 188 -23.25 6.18 -7.91
C SER A 188 -22.28 7.34 -8.13
N SER A 189 -22.61 8.29 -9.02
CA SER A 189 -21.82 9.51 -9.22
C SER A 189 -21.61 10.27 -7.91
N THR A 190 -22.69 10.59 -7.21
CA THR A 190 -22.63 11.38 -5.97
C THR A 190 -21.88 10.65 -4.87
N SER A 191 -22.14 9.36 -4.71
CA SER A 191 -21.49 8.50 -3.72
C SER A 191 -19.98 8.39 -3.95
N PHE A 192 -19.56 8.11 -5.19
CA PHE A 192 -18.14 8.06 -5.54
C PHE A 192 -17.50 9.44 -5.46
N GLY A 193 -18.20 10.51 -5.85
CA GLY A 193 -17.75 11.89 -5.72
C GLY A 193 -17.47 12.28 -4.27
N LEU A 194 -18.34 11.91 -3.33
CA LEU A 194 -18.14 12.14 -1.90
C LEU A 194 -17.00 11.27 -1.36
N PHE A 195 -16.99 9.98 -1.70
CA PHE A 195 -15.96 9.03 -1.28
C PHE A 195 -14.54 9.48 -1.69
N PHE A 196 -14.32 9.71 -2.98
CA PHE A 196 -13.03 10.16 -3.48
C PHE A 196 -12.70 11.57 -3.00
N GLY A 197 -13.69 12.45 -2.87
CA GLY A 197 -13.51 13.80 -2.35
C GLY A 197 -13.00 13.81 -0.91
N LEU A 198 -13.59 12.99 -0.04
CA LEU A 198 -13.19 12.89 1.37
C LEU A 198 -11.79 12.29 1.51
N ILE A 199 -11.52 11.16 0.83
CA ILE A 199 -10.21 10.50 0.92
C ILE A 199 -9.11 11.38 0.30
N GLY A 200 -9.36 11.96 -0.87
CA GLY A 200 -8.43 12.88 -1.53
C GLY A 200 -8.19 14.14 -0.71
N GLY A 201 -9.25 14.68 -0.10
CA GLY A 201 -9.20 15.84 0.77
C GLY A 201 -8.39 15.62 2.03
N LEU A 202 -8.46 14.44 2.65
CA LEU A 202 -7.76 14.14 3.91
C LEU A 202 -6.25 13.85 3.75
N ARG A 203 -5.73 13.72 2.52
CA ARG A 203 -4.30 13.45 2.28
C ARG A 203 -3.43 14.69 2.51
N GLY A 204 -2.70 14.70 3.62
CA GLY A 204 -1.72 15.73 3.96
C GLY A 204 -0.39 15.63 3.22
N PRO A 205 0.52 16.60 3.41
CA PRO A 205 1.88 16.55 2.84
C PRO A 205 2.72 15.42 3.47
N LYS A 206 3.68 14.89 2.70
CA LYS A 206 4.70 13.96 3.23
C LYS A 206 5.58 14.68 4.26
N ILE A 207 6.05 13.97 5.28
CA ILE A 207 6.93 14.55 6.30
C ILE A 207 8.32 14.72 5.68
N GLN A 208 8.94 15.86 5.97
CA GLN A 208 10.28 16.15 5.48
C GLN A 208 11.29 15.16 6.08
N GLU A 209 12.33 14.81 5.34
CA GLU A 209 13.31 13.79 5.77
C GLU A 209 13.93 14.13 7.13
N LYS A 210 14.27 15.40 7.35
CA LYS A 210 14.84 15.92 8.61
C LYS A 210 13.90 15.81 9.82
N GLU A 211 12.59 15.68 9.62
CA GLU A 211 11.59 15.59 10.70
C GLU A 211 11.28 14.13 11.08
N LYS A 212 11.88 13.16 10.38
CA LYS A 212 11.68 11.75 10.69
C LYS A 212 12.57 11.38 11.88
N LEU A 213 11.96 10.92 12.97
CA LEU A 213 12.65 10.70 14.24
C LEU A 213 13.24 9.29 14.40
N TYR A 214 12.62 8.29 13.76
CA TYR A 214 13.03 6.90 13.85
C TYR A 214 12.87 6.18 12.50
N PRO A 215 13.59 5.07 12.26
CA PRO A 215 13.46 4.32 11.02
C PRO A 215 12.03 3.82 10.80
N ASN A 216 11.54 3.86 9.56
CA ASN A 216 10.19 3.42 9.17
C ASN A 216 9.02 4.26 9.72
N ASN A 217 9.29 5.47 10.22
CA ASN A 217 8.27 6.38 10.75
C ASN A 217 7.10 6.64 9.78
N GLY A 218 7.39 6.93 8.51
CA GLY A 218 6.40 7.11 7.45
C GLY A 218 5.56 5.86 7.17
N ILE A 219 6.17 4.66 7.18
CA ILE A 219 5.42 3.40 7.01
C ILE A 219 4.49 3.14 8.20
N TRP A 220 4.98 3.35 9.43
CA TRP A 220 4.15 3.21 10.63
C TRP A 220 2.99 4.20 10.65
N LYS A 221 3.22 5.46 10.25
CA LYS A 221 2.15 6.46 10.10
C LYS A 221 1.16 6.08 9.00
N SER A 222 1.64 5.55 7.87
CA SER A 222 0.79 5.03 6.79
C SER A 222 -0.09 3.88 7.26
N ALA A 223 0.45 2.96 8.07
CA ALA A 223 -0.30 1.87 8.67
C ALA A 223 -1.38 2.38 9.65
N ARG A 224 -1.07 3.37 10.48
CA ARG A 224 -2.08 3.99 11.36
C ARG A 224 -3.17 4.71 10.58
N ASN A 225 -2.80 5.45 9.54
CA ASN A 225 -3.75 6.18 8.69
C ASN A 225 -4.63 5.26 7.84
N THR A 226 -4.13 4.06 7.50
CA THR A 226 -4.90 2.98 6.85
C THR A 226 -6.14 2.64 7.66
N MET A 227 -5.99 2.44 8.97
CA MET A 227 -7.12 2.11 9.84
C MET A 227 -8.15 3.25 9.90
N PHE A 228 -7.67 4.49 10.08
CA PHE A 228 -8.57 5.65 10.16
C PHE A 228 -9.33 5.90 8.86
N LEU A 229 -8.63 5.94 7.73
CA LEU A 229 -9.25 6.18 6.42
C LEU A 229 -10.09 4.99 5.97
N GLY A 230 -9.71 3.76 6.32
CA GLY A 230 -10.55 2.57 6.12
C GLY A 230 -11.88 2.71 6.86
N LEU A 231 -11.86 2.93 8.18
CA LEU A 231 -13.08 3.08 8.97
C LEU A 231 -13.96 4.24 8.48
N ALA A 232 -13.37 5.41 8.21
CA ALA A 232 -14.12 6.54 7.66
C ALA A 232 -14.78 6.19 6.32
N SER A 233 -14.08 5.47 5.45
CA SER A 233 -14.59 5.01 4.16
C SER A 233 -15.72 3.99 4.30
N GLY A 234 -15.59 3.03 5.22
CA GLY A 234 -16.64 2.08 5.54
C GLY A 234 -17.94 2.75 6.00
N LEU A 235 -17.82 3.73 6.90
CA LEU A 235 -18.96 4.51 7.40
C LEU A 235 -19.66 5.31 6.29
N ILE A 236 -18.91 5.82 5.32
CA ILE A 236 -19.49 6.53 4.17
C ILE A 236 -20.23 5.54 3.26
N ILE A 237 -19.63 4.39 2.95
CA ILE A 237 -20.27 3.41 2.05
C ILE A 237 -21.53 2.83 2.68
N ILE A 238 -21.52 2.47 3.96
CA ILE A 238 -22.73 1.97 4.62
C ILE A 238 -23.81 3.05 4.70
N LEU A 239 -23.45 4.32 4.92
CA LEU A 239 -24.42 5.42 4.90
C LEU A 239 -25.05 5.57 3.51
N VAL A 240 -24.25 5.51 2.45
CA VAL A 240 -24.74 5.53 1.06
C VAL A 240 -25.70 4.37 0.81
N TYR A 241 -25.34 3.17 1.25
CA TYR A 241 -26.17 1.98 1.13
C TYR A 241 -27.52 2.19 1.83
N ILE A 242 -27.52 2.62 3.09
CA ILE A 242 -28.74 2.84 3.89
C ILE A 242 -29.63 3.90 3.24
N LEU A 243 -29.05 4.98 2.72
CA LEU A 243 -29.81 6.04 2.04
C LEU A 243 -30.44 5.55 0.74
N GLY A 244 -29.74 4.70 -0.03
CA GLY A 244 -30.27 4.06 -1.23
C GLY A 244 -31.45 3.14 -0.91
N GLU A 245 -31.31 2.29 0.11
CA GLU A 245 -32.39 1.43 0.60
C GLU A 245 -33.59 2.24 1.13
N LEU A 246 -33.34 3.33 1.86
CA LEU A 246 -34.41 4.19 2.37
C LEU A 246 -35.25 4.79 1.24
N GLN A 247 -34.62 5.12 0.12
CA GLN A 247 -35.30 5.65 -1.05
C GLN A 247 -36.10 4.57 -1.80
N SER A 248 -35.61 3.33 -1.86
CA SER A 248 -36.22 2.27 -2.66
C SER A 248 -37.44 1.65 -2.01
N VAL A 249 -37.39 1.35 -0.71
CA VAL A 249 -38.43 0.56 -0.01
C VAL A 249 -39.12 1.31 1.14
N GLY A 250 -38.60 2.47 1.54
CA GLY A 250 -39.14 3.28 2.64
C GLY A 250 -38.74 2.77 4.03
N LEU A 251 -38.95 3.60 5.06
CA LEU A 251 -38.31 3.46 6.37
C LEU A 251 -38.58 2.13 7.09
N GLU A 252 -39.82 1.65 7.09
CA GLU A 252 -40.19 0.39 7.74
C GLU A 252 -39.55 -0.83 7.05
N ALA A 253 -39.58 -0.87 5.72
CA ALA A 253 -38.99 -1.95 4.94
C ALA A 253 -37.45 -1.90 4.96
N THR A 254 -36.84 -0.71 4.98
CA THR A 254 -35.38 -0.57 5.17
C THR A 254 -34.95 -1.08 6.53
N PHE A 255 -35.71 -0.78 7.59
CA PHE A 255 -35.43 -1.29 8.93
C PHE A 255 -35.50 -2.82 8.95
N ILE A 256 -36.55 -3.41 8.35
CA ILE A 256 -36.67 -4.86 8.19
C ILE A 256 -35.49 -5.40 7.37
N ASN A 257 -35.22 -4.89 6.17
CA ASN A 257 -34.10 -5.34 5.33
C ASN A 257 -32.76 -5.29 6.08
N ILE A 258 -32.44 -4.21 6.79
CA ILE A 258 -31.18 -4.10 7.53
C ILE A 258 -31.13 -5.09 8.70
N THR A 259 -32.27 -5.35 9.36
CA THR A 259 -32.33 -6.25 10.52
C THR A 259 -32.49 -7.71 10.14
N THR A 260 -33.03 -8.03 8.97
CA THR A 260 -33.31 -9.40 8.49
C THR A 260 -32.40 -9.87 7.36
N ARG A 261 -31.86 -8.97 6.51
CA ARG A 261 -30.77 -9.26 5.53
C ARG A 261 -29.44 -8.81 6.12
N THR A 262 -28.85 -9.71 6.89
CA THR A 262 -27.78 -9.44 7.86
C THR A 262 -26.38 -9.32 7.23
N SER A 263 -26.21 -9.61 5.94
CA SER A 263 -24.90 -9.69 5.28
C SER A 263 -24.58 -8.54 4.31
N GLU A 264 -25.57 -7.97 3.62
CA GLU A 264 -25.32 -6.96 2.57
C GLU A 264 -24.82 -5.61 3.11
N PRO A 265 -25.44 -4.99 4.14
CA PRO A 265 -24.94 -3.73 4.69
C PRO A 265 -23.54 -3.88 5.26
N LEU A 266 -23.27 -5.00 5.93
CA LEU A 266 -21.96 -5.31 6.48
C LEU A 266 -20.92 -5.51 5.37
N SER A 267 -21.24 -6.28 4.34
CA SER A 267 -20.39 -6.48 3.17
C SER A 267 -19.99 -5.15 2.55
N SER A 268 -20.96 -4.26 2.33
CA SER A 268 -20.71 -2.91 1.78
C SER A 268 -19.74 -2.10 2.66
N MET A 269 -19.92 -2.14 3.98
CA MET A 269 -19.05 -1.49 4.94
C MET A 269 -17.63 -2.06 4.89
N LEU A 270 -17.47 -3.38 4.87
CA LEU A 270 -16.18 -4.06 4.81
C LEU A 270 -15.44 -3.74 3.51
N ILE A 271 -16.14 -3.74 2.37
CA ILE A 271 -15.58 -3.32 1.09
C ILE A 271 -15.07 -1.88 1.19
N GLY A 272 -15.84 -0.98 1.79
CA GLY A 272 -15.42 0.41 2.04
C GLY A 272 -14.20 0.53 2.94
N ILE A 273 -14.12 -0.28 4.00
CA ILE A 273 -12.94 -0.34 4.88
C ILE A 273 -11.70 -0.79 4.12
N LEU A 274 -11.82 -1.84 3.31
CA LEU A 274 -10.71 -2.40 2.55
C LEU A 274 -10.20 -1.43 1.49
N ILE A 275 -11.10 -0.86 0.68
CA ILE A 275 -10.75 0.11 -0.36
C ILE A 275 -10.17 1.38 0.28
N GLY A 276 -10.84 1.93 1.28
CA GLY A 276 -10.40 3.10 2.03
C GLY A 276 -9.05 2.91 2.71
N GLY A 277 -8.80 1.73 3.26
CA GLY A 277 -7.52 1.36 3.85
C GLY A 277 -6.39 1.28 2.83
N LEU A 278 -6.62 0.62 1.70
CA LEU A 278 -5.63 0.53 0.61
C LEU A 278 -5.26 1.92 0.07
N ILE A 279 -6.26 2.76 -0.18
CA ILE A 279 -6.07 4.14 -0.62
C ILE A 279 -5.46 4.99 0.51
N GLY A 280 -5.77 4.69 1.77
CA GLY A 280 -5.35 5.41 2.96
C GLY A 280 -3.94 5.11 3.49
N GLY A 281 -3.19 4.25 2.80
CA GLY A 281 -1.80 3.97 3.10
C GLY A 281 -1.44 2.49 3.16
N GLY A 282 -2.45 1.60 3.12
CA GLY A 282 -2.25 0.17 3.24
C GLY A 282 -1.50 -0.42 2.06
N SER A 283 -1.78 0.07 0.86
CA SER A 283 -1.06 -0.33 -0.36
C SER A 283 0.45 -0.02 -0.27
N ALA A 284 0.84 1.12 0.32
CA ALA A 284 2.24 1.45 0.54
C ALA A 284 2.91 0.49 1.53
N CYS A 285 2.24 0.14 2.63
CA CYS A 285 2.75 -0.82 3.61
C CYS A 285 2.96 -2.22 2.99
N LEU A 286 1.99 -2.70 2.22
CA LEU A 286 2.04 -4.01 1.58
C LEU A 286 3.11 -4.09 0.49
N LYS A 287 3.20 -3.07 -0.37
CA LYS A 287 4.28 -2.96 -1.36
C LYS A 287 5.65 -2.90 -0.70
N HIS A 288 5.76 -2.17 0.41
CA HIS A 288 7.03 -2.07 1.15
C HIS A 288 7.45 -3.40 1.76
N PHE A 289 6.49 -4.14 2.30
CA PHE A 289 6.72 -5.50 2.78
C PHE A 289 7.15 -6.43 1.64
N ALA A 290 6.44 -6.42 0.51
CA ALA A 290 6.78 -7.21 -0.67
C ALA A 290 8.18 -6.87 -1.20
N LEU A 291 8.55 -5.58 -1.21
CA LEU A 291 9.86 -5.10 -1.66
C LEU A 291 10.97 -5.68 -0.78
N ARG A 292 10.81 -5.58 0.54
CA ARG A 292 11.79 -6.13 1.49
C ARG A 292 11.89 -7.64 1.41
N ARG A 293 10.76 -8.34 1.33
CA ARG A 293 10.75 -9.80 1.21
C ARG A 293 11.52 -10.25 -0.03
N LEU A 294 11.30 -9.59 -1.17
CA LEU A 294 11.97 -9.93 -2.41
C LEU A 294 13.48 -9.60 -2.36
N LEU A 295 13.86 -8.42 -1.86
CA LEU A 295 15.26 -8.03 -1.71
C LEU A 295 16.01 -8.93 -0.71
N HIS A 296 15.35 -9.33 0.37
CA HIS A 296 15.88 -10.29 1.34
C HIS A 296 16.07 -11.68 0.70
N GLY A 297 15.08 -12.15 -0.06
CA GLY A 297 15.17 -13.43 -0.78
C GLY A 297 16.27 -13.45 -1.85
N MET A 298 16.69 -12.29 -2.34
CA MET A 298 17.83 -12.12 -3.25
C MET A 298 19.18 -11.92 -2.53
N GLY A 299 19.20 -11.89 -1.19
CA GLY A 299 20.42 -11.70 -0.39
C GLY A 299 20.93 -10.26 -0.32
N TYR A 300 20.20 -9.27 -0.83
CA TYR A 300 20.67 -7.87 -0.88
C TYR A 300 20.54 -7.12 0.45
N LEU A 301 19.65 -7.57 1.33
CA LEU A 301 19.45 -6.98 2.65
C LEU A 301 19.07 -8.03 3.69
N PRO A 302 19.36 -7.79 4.98
CA PRO A 302 18.84 -8.59 6.08
C PRO A 302 17.38 -8.22 6.42
N TRP A 303 16.65 -9.16 7.02
CA TRP A 303 15.23 -8.96 7.35
C TRP A 303 15.01 -7.77 8.29
N ASN A 304 15.78 -7.70 9.37
CA ASN A 304 15.78 -6.54 10.27
C ASN A 304 16.82 -5.51 9.83
N TYR A 305 16.49 -4.78 8.77
CA TYR A 305 17.44 -3.86 8.16
C TYR A 305 17.83 -2.69 9.07
N ALA A 306 16.91 -2.20 9.92
CA ALA A 306 17.22 -1.15 10.89
C ALA A 306 18.31 -1.60 11.87
N LYS A 307 18.21 -2.83 12.38
CA LYS A 307 19.24 -3.41 13.26
C LYS A 307 20.60 -3.53 12.58
N PHE A 308 20.62 -3.93 11.31
CA PHE A 308 21.86 -3.97 10.54
C PHE A 308 22.47 -2.58 10.31
N LEU A 309 21.66 -1.56 10.05
CA LEU A 309 22.16 -0.19 9.86
C LEU A 309 22.65 0.42 11.19
N ASP A 310 22.01 0.08 12.31
CA ASP A 310 22.51 0.42 13.64
C ASP A 310 23.86 -0.30 13.91
N TYR A 311 24.00 -1.58 13.54
CA TYR A 311 25.28 -2.30 13.56
C TYR A 311 26.36 -1.62 12.69
N ALA A 312 26.02 -1.22 11.46
CA ALA A 312 26.94 -0.49 10.58
C ALA A 312 27.35 0.87 11.17
N THR A 313 26.48 1.47 11.99
CA THR A 313 26.77 2.70 12.74
C THR A 313 27.74 2.44 13.89
N GLU A 314 27.54 1.37 14.66
CA GLU A 314 28.48 0.93 15.72
C GLU A 314 29.87 0.58 15.15
N ARG A 315 29.91 0.05 13.93
CA ARG A 315 31.13 -0.23 13.15
C ARG A 315 31.79 1.02 12.54
N LEU A 316 31.20 2.21 12.69
CA LEU A 316 31.65 3.47 12.10
C LEU A 316 31.65 3.48 10.55
N PHE A 317 30.88 2.62 9.89
CA PHE A 317 30.65 2.77 8.45
C PHE A 317 29.60 3.84 8.17
N MET A 318 28.62 3.93 9.05
CA MET A 318 27.48 4.84 8.93
C MET A 318 27.29 5.70 10.18
N GLN A 319 26.43 6.70 10.06
CA GLN A 319 25.96 7.52 11.15
C GLN A 319 24.44 7.67 11.04
N LYS A 320 23.74 7.53 12.16
CA LYS A 320 22.30 7.73 12.26
C LYS A 320 21.98 9.23 12.33
N VAL A 321 21.07 9.69 11.47
CA VAL A 321 20.62 11.09 11.40
C VAL A 321 19.10 11.12 11.39
N GLY A 322 18.50 11.43 12.55
CA GLY A 322 17.06 11.26 12.75
C GLY A 322 16.63 9.82 12.51
N GLY A 323 15.68 9.61 11.59
CA GLY A 323 15.20 8.30 11.16
C GLY A 323 15.97 7.67 10.00
N GLY A 324 17.00 8.35 9.48
CA GLY A 324 17.81 7.90 8.36
C GLY A 324 19.26 7.58 8.74
N TYR A 325 20.02 7.13 7.74
CA TYR A 325 21.42 6.73 7.88
C TYR A 325 22.26 7.35 6.78
N ILE A 326 23.41 7.90 7.13
CA ILE A 326 24.41 8.43 6.18
C ILE A 326 25.68 7.60 6.28
N PHE A 327 26.45 7.46 5.21
CA PHE A 327 27.84 7.02 5.36
C PHE A 327 28.65 8.12 6.03
N ILE A 328 29.60 7.77 6.92
CA ILE A 328 30.42 8.77 7.64
C ILE A 328 31.15 9.70 6.66
N HIS A 329 31.62 9.14 5.54
CA HIS A 329 32.25 9.89 4.47
C HIS A 329 31.71 9.49 3.10
N ARG A 330 31.45 10.50 2.24
CA ARG A 330 31.03 10.28 0.85
C ARG A 330 32.04 9.44 0.06
N MET A 331 33.35 9.65 0.28
CA MET A 331 34.39 8.86 -0.38
C MET A 331 34.37 7.39 0.03
N LEU A 332 34.00 7.08 1.28
CA LEU A 332 33.86 5.69 1.75
C LEU A 332 32.66 5.02 1.06
N MET A 333 31.54 5.73 0.93
CA MET A 333 30.38 5.27 0.17
C MET A 333 30.75 5.01 -1.30
N GLU A 334 31.44 5.94 -1.96
CA GLU A 334 31.90 5.78 -3.34
C GLU A 334 32.88 4.61 -3.48
N HIS A 335 33.74 4.37 -2.49
CA HIS A 335 34.64 3.22 -2.45
C HIS A 335 33.87 1.89 -2.36
N PHE A 336 32.90 1.77 -1.44
CA PHE A 336 32.01 0.61 -1.37
C PHE A 336 31.23 0.42 -2.69
N ALA A 337 30.72 1.50 -3.29
CA ALA A 337 29.96 1.44 -4.53
C ALA A 337 30.79 0.91 -5.72
N ASN A 338 32.10 1.15 -5.72
CA ASN A 338 33.03 0.66 -6.74
C ASN A 338 33.51 -0.79 -6.51
N MET A 339 33.18 -1.40 -5.37
CA MET A 339 33.45 -2.83 -5.15
C MET A 339 32.48 -3.69 -5.97
N LYS A 340 32.95 -4.86 -6.38
CA LYS A 340 32.09 -5.86 -7.03
C LYS A 340 31.22 -6.54 -5.96
N LEU A 341 29.94 -6.74 -6.30
CA LEU A 341 29.09 -7.71 -5.62
C LEU A 341 29.35 -9.04 -6.30
N ASP A 342 29.94 -9.97 -5.56
CA ASP A 342 30.14 -11.35 -6.00
C ASP A 342 28.82 -12.15 -5.89
#